data_AF-A0A3D0P295-F1
#
_entry.id   AF-A0A3D0P295-F1
#
_cell.length_a   1.000
_cell.length_b   1.000
_cell.length_c   1.000
_cell.angle_alpha   90.00
_cell.angle_beta   90.00
_cell.angle_gamma   90.00
#
_symmetry.space_group_name_H-M   'P 1'
#
loop_
_entity.id
_entity.type
_entity.pdbx_description
1 polymer ?
#
loop_
_entity_poly.entity_id
_entity_poly.type
_entity_poly.pdbx_seq_one_letter_code
_entity_poly.pdbx_strand_id
1 'polypeptide(L)'
;MKRWAIGSIAFFAALSLGAVITIGVIKASGLIAYADRFDPRILQAIEVPELRPASTSFDVPPIFDPTVNYPKTLPVKLLFPGAFHSDEVPYRSGERWLGLFREQGNTTLKWTTIDVKPIREPDLMDTEVSVRDSKTAIFLLRGESRLKPGKIDTMFDAEDHPEFTIDDCSDPRSSFRIRGSFWRLCIENSYGNGFPSKDSSLLLKAPGSDPVVLTAVPNGCNDCSWKLLWVGDLDRDSRPDFLIDVSSHYNSYEPTLFLSSKNYAVFASFRGVGC
;
A
#
# COMPACT_ATOMS: atom_id res chain seq x y z
N MET A 1 70.63 -0.69 3.06
CA MET A 1 71.27 -0.63 4.39
C MET A 1 71.02 0.78 4.94
N LYS A 2 70.11 0.98 5.93
CA LYS A 2 70.39 1.15 7.37
C LYS A 2 71.50 2.20 7.62
N ARG A 3 71.37 3.34 8.33
CA ARG A 3 70.54 3.78 9.48
C ARG A 3 70.68 5.32 9.76
N TRP A 4 69.61 5.95 10.27
CA TRP A 4 69.46 6.84 11.48
C TRP A 4 70.24 8.16 11.71
N ALA A 5 69.50 9.22 12.12
CA ALA A 5 69.61 10.06 13.36
C ALA A 5 68.88 11.41 13.13
N ILE A 6 67.78 11.79 13.82
CA ILE A 6 67.60 12.37 15.18
C ILE A 6 68.46 13.62 15.49
N GLY A 7 67.78 14.74 15.80
CA GLY A 7 68.28 15.92 16.54
C GLY A 7 67.42 17.16 16.23
N SER A 8 66.46 17.57 17.08
CA SER A 8 66.58 18.34 18.33
C SER A 8 66.28 19.84 18.15
N ILE A 9 65.09 20.24 18.64
CA ILE A 9 64.72 21.42 19.45
C ILE A 9 65.58 22.69 19.32
N ALA A 10 64.94 23.82 18.95
CA ALA A 10 65.22 25.13 19.57
C ALA A 10 64.03 26.11 19.45
N PHE A 11 63.71 26.68 20.61
CA PHE A 11 62.76 27.75 20.91
C PHE A 11 63.26 29.10 20.36
N PHE A 12 62.38 29.93 19.79
CA PHE A 12 62.47 31.39 19.94
C PHE A 12 61.08 32.02 19.85
N ALA A 13 60.70 32.69 20.94
CA ALA A 13 59.57 33.59 21.02
C ALA A 13 60.02 34.99 20.60
N ALA A 14 59.19 35.71 19.83
CA ALA A 14 59.13 37.18 19.87
C ALA A 14 57.83 37.70 19.22
N LEU A 15 56.98 38.29 20.08
CA LEU A 15 56.08 39.43 19.87
C LEU A 15 56.44 40.32 18.66
N SER A 16 55.54 40.87 17.83
CA SER A 16 54.44 41.80 18.17
C SER A 16 53.84 42.43 16.89
N LEU A 17 52.72 43.14 17.07
CA LEU A 17 51.98 44.02 16.14
C LEU A 17 51.17 43.29 15.05
N GLY A 18 49.86 43.47 14.89
CA GLY A 18 48.99 44.57 15.27
C GLY A 18 48.14 44.92 14.05
N ALA A 19 46.92 44.39 13.97
CA ALA A 19 45.87 44.89 13.08
C ALA A 19 44.50 44.45 13.62
N VAL A 20 43.81 45.38 14.27
CA VAL A 20 42.39 45.26 14.61
C VAL A 20 41.62 45.38 13.30
N ILE A 21 41.10 44.26 12.80
CA ILE A 21 40.10 44.27 11.73
C ILE A 21 38.74 44.23 12.40
N THR A 22 38.06 45.37 12.38
CA THR A 22 36.65 45.51 12.70
C THR A 22 35.83 44.70 11.70
N ILE A 23 35.40 43.50 12.09
CA ILE A 23 34.39 42.75 11.33
C ILE A 23 33.04 43.40 11.62
N GLY A 24 32.57 44.16 10.65
CA GLY A 24 31.19 44.64 10.60
C GLY A 24 30.23 43.46 10.59
N VAL A 25 29.35 43.42 11.60
CA VAL A 25 28.23 42.50 11.68
C VAL A 25 27.25 42.81 10.55
N ILE A 26 27.28 42.03 9.48
CA ILE A 26 26.16 41.94 8.55
C ILE A 26 25.10 41.09 9.25
N LYS A 27 24.02 41.74 9.70
CA LYS A 27 22.78 41.07 10.11
C LYS A 27 22.21 40.35 8.89
N ALA A 28 22.48 39.06 8.78
CA ALA A 28 21.66 38.16 7.97
C ALA A 28 20.35 37.93 8.71
N SER A 29 19.38 38.80 8.46
CA SER A 29 17.97 38.57 8.76
C SER A 29 17.41 37.70 7.63
N GLY A 30 17.10 36.44 7.91
CA GLY A 30 16.56 35.55 6.88
C GLY A 30 16.36 34.11 7.37
N LEU A 31 15.26 33.90 8.09
CA LEU A 31 14.48 32.65 8.12
C LEU A 31 15.27 31.34 8.27
N ILE A 32 15.70 31.04 9.49
CA ILE A 32 15.69 29.64 9.94
C ILE A 32 14.29 29.42 10.52
N ALA A 33 13.42 28.78 9.73
CA ALA A 33 12.16 28.26 10.24
C ALA A 33 12.52 27.26 11.35
N TYR A 34 12.29 27.69 12.59
CA TYR A 34 12.23 26.79 13.73
C TYR A 34 11.25 25.67 13.39
N ALA A 35 11.72 24.43 13.44
CA ALA A 35 10.83 23.28 13.51
C ALA A 35 9.87 23.54 14.68
N ASP A 36 8.59 23.69 14.37
CA ASP A 36 7.55 23.84 15.37
C ASP A 36 7.67 22.66 16.33
N ARG A 37 7.99 22.99 17.58
CA ARG A 37 7.97 22.04 18.68
C ARG A 37 6.53 21.55 18.81
N PHE A 38 6.35 20.25 18.64
CA PHE A 38 5.12 19.53 18.94
C PHE A 38 4.59 19.98 20.31
N ASP A 39 3.45 20.66 20.36
CA ASP A 39 2.75 20.99 21.61
C ASP A 39 1.73 19.89 21.90
N PRO A 40 1.99 18.98 22.85
CA PRO A 40 1.07 17.89 23.17
C PRO A 40 -0.24 18.37 23.81
N ARG A 41 -0.40 19.67 24.09
CA ARG A 41 -1.65 20.26 24.59
C ARG A 41 -2.63 20.65 23.49
N ILE A 42 -2.23 20.55 22.22
CA ILE A 42 -3.13 20.65 21.05
C ILE A 42 -3.55 19.24 20.63
N LEU A 43 -3.98 18.43 21.58
CA LEU A 43 -4.81 17.26 21.32
C LEU A 43 -6.23 17.68 21.68
N GLN A 44 -6.88 18.42 20.78
CA GLN A 44 -8.34 18.34 20.77
C GLN A 44 -8.63 16.90 20.36
N ALA A 45 -9.30 16.16 21.25
CA ALA A 45 -9.95 14.93 20.85
C ALA A 45 -10.79 15.29 19.62
N ILE A 46 -10.38 14.79 18.45
CA ILE A 46 -11.24 14.83 17.29
C ILE A 46 -12.46 14.05 17.76
N GLU A 47 -13.61 14.72 17.91
CA GLU A 47 -14.88 14.04 18.04
C GLU A 47 -15.01 13.19 16.78
N VAL A 48 -14.60 11.92 16.88
CA VAL A 48 -14.94 10.92 15.88
C VAL A 48 -16.45 10.81 16.02
N PRO A 49 -17.25 11.25 15.02
CA PRO A 49 -18.69 11.10 15.08
C PRO A 49 -18.97 9.64 15.42
N GLU A 50 -19.83 9.40 16.42
CA GLU A 50 -20.17 8.03 16.83
C GLU A 50 -20.50 7.22 15.56
N LEU A 51 -19.62 6.28 15.23
CA LEU A 51 -19.88 5.31 14.19
C LEU A 51 -21.07 4.51 14.69
N ARG A 52 -22.24 4.70 14.07
CA ARG A 52 -23.39 3.87 14.38
C ARG A 52 -22.95 2.41 14.23
N PRO A 53 -23.17 1.55 15.25
CA PRO A 53 -22.96 0.12 15.07
C PRO A 53 -23.77 -0.32 13.85
N ALA A 54 -23.14 -1.12 13.00
CA ALA A 54 -23.79 -1.71 11.85
C ALA A 54 -25.00 -2.50 12.36
N SER A 55 -26.21 -2.01 12.11
CA SER A 55 -27.41 -2.85 12.15
C SER A 55 -27.48 -3.59 10.81
N THR A 56 -26.45 -4.35 10.47
CA THR A 56 -26.50 -5.21 9.30
C THR A 56 -27.19 -6.50 9.72
N SER A 57 -28.45 -6.66 9.30
CA SER A 57 -28.87 -8.02 8.96
C SER A 57 -28.01 -8.44 7.78
N PHE A 58 -27.54 -9.68 7.78
CA PHE A 58 -26.75 -10.30 6.71
C PHE A 58 -27.51 -10.45 5.38
N ASP A 59 -28.55 -9.64 5.14
CA ASP A 59 -29.47 -9.80 4.02
C ASP A 59 -28.91 -9.24 2.70
N VAL A 60 -27.84 -8.44 2.75
CA VAL A 60 -27.14 -7.94 1.56
C VAL A 60 -25.97 -8.86 1.23
N PRO A 61 -25.94 -9.48 0.04
CA PRO A 61 -24.84 -10.36 -0.35
C PRO A 61 -23.53 -9.58 -0.45
N PRO A 62 -22.38 -10.22 -0.16
CA PRO A 62 -21.07 -9.59 -0.31
C PRO A 62 -20.80 -9.19 -1.76
N ILE A 63 -20.01 -8.13 -1.94
CA ILE A 63 -19.59 -7.67 -3.28
C ILE A 63 -18.73 -8.71 -4.00
N PHE A 64 -17.79 -9.33 -3.27
CA PHE A 64 -16.99 -10.45 -3.74
C PHE A 64 -17.68 -11.77 -3.42
N ASP A 65 -17.92 -12.57 -4.45
CA ASP A 65 -18.44 -13.93 -4.36
C ASP A 65 -17.33 -14.93 -4.69
N PRO A 66 -16.85 -15.74 -3.71
CA PRO A 66 -15.75 -16.70 -3.93
C PRO A 66 -16.10 -17.82 -4.92
N THR A 67 -17.38 -17.98 -5.30
CA THR A 67 -17.80 -18.95 -6.31
C THR A 67 -17.60 -18.46 -7.74
N VAL A 68 -17.38 -17.15 -7.92
CA VAL A 68 -17.17 -16.53 -9.24
C VAL A 68 -15.69 -16.54 -9.60
N ASN A 69 -15.36 -17.03 -10.81
CA ASN A 69 -14.00 -16.91 -11.34
C ASN A 69 -13.78 -15.51 -11.94
N TYR A 70 -13.52 -14.52 -11.09
CA TYR A 70 -13.27 -13.13 -11.48
C TYR A 70 -12.08 -12.96 -12.43
N PRO A 71 -10.90 -13.61 -12.23
CA PRO A 71 -9.78 -13.49 -13.16
C PRO A 71 -10.15 -13.87 -14.60
N LYS A 72 -11.06 -14.84 -14.78
CA LYS A 72 -11.56 -15.24 -16.11
C LYS A 72 -12.62 -14.29 -16.65
N THR A 73 -13.60 -13.91 -15.83
CA THR A 73 -14.83 -13.22 -16.27
C THR A 73 -14.70 -11.70 -16.40
N LEU A 74 -13.82 -11.06 -15.62
CA LEU A 74 -13.67 -9.60 -15.64
C LEU A 74 -12.96 -9.12 -16.91
N PRO A 75 -13.37 -7.98 -17.49
CA PRO A 75 -12.69 -7.41 -18.65
C PRO A 75 -11.30 -6.85 -18.30
N VAL A 76 -11.13 -6.38 -17.05
CA VAL A 76 -9.85 -5.87 -16.54
C VAL A 76 -9.12 -6.99 -15.84
N LYS A 77 -7.84 -7.19 -16.19
CA LYS A 77 -6.96 -8.19 -15.60
C LYS A 77 -6.01 -7.54 -14.61
N LEU A 78 -5.76 -8.22 -13.50
CA LEU A 78 -4.81 -7.85 -12.47
C LEU A 78 -3.58 -8.76 -12.57
N LEU A 79 -2.40 -8.21 -12.33
CA LEU A 79 -1.13 -8.94 -12.27
C LEU A 79 -0.17 -8.23 -11.33
N PHE A 80 0.78 -8.98 -10.79
CA PHE A 80 1.85 -8.48 -9.94
C PHE A 80 3.21 -8.90 -10.52
N PRO A 81 4.29 -8.11 -10.31
CA PRO A 81 5.63 -8.64 -10.44
C PRO A 81 5.90 -9.73 -9.40
N GLY A 82 6.73 -10.71 -9.72
CA GLY A 82 7.11 -11.81 -8.83
C GLY A 82 7.13 -13.17 -9.50
N ALA A 83 7.24 -14.22 -8.70
CA ALA A 83 7.27 -15.61 -9.14
C ALA A 83 5.89 -16.28 -8.97
N PHE A 84 5.47 -17.04 -9.98
CA PHE A 84 4.15 -17.67 -10.09
C PHE A 84 4.27 -19.05 -10.74
N HIS A 85 3.18 -19.81 -10.70
CA HIS A 85 3.00 -20.96 -11.59
C HIS A 85 2.63 -20.50 -13.01
N SER A 86 3.11 -21.22 -14.01
CA SER A 86 2.97 -20.85 -15.43
C SER A 86 1.53 -20.76 -15.92
N ASP A 87 0.61 -21.52 -15.32
CA ASP A 87 -0.82 -21.49 -15.64
C ASP A 87 -1.57 -20.31 -15.02
N GLU A 88 -1.02 -19.68 -13.99
CA GLU A 88 -1.57 -18.47 -13.35
C GLU A 88 -1.30 -17.20 -14.15
N VAL A 89 -0.25 -17.22 -14.97
CA VAL A 89 0.20 -16.09 -15.79
C VAL A 89 0.09 -16.43 -17.28
N PRO A 90 -1.13 -16.45 -17.86
CA PRO A 90 -1.35 -16.76 -19.27
C PRO A 90 -1.01 -15.56 -20.20
N TYR A 91 -0.01 -14.76 -19.83
CA TYR A 91 0.39 -13.51 -20.49
C TYR A 91 1.78 -13.64 -21.09
N ARG A 92 2.12 -12.75 -22.04
CA ARG A 92 3.38 -12.82 -22.78
C ARG A 92 4.25 -11.58 -22.55
N SER A 93 5.57 -11.77 -22.64
CA SER A 93 6.51 -10.64 -22.67
C SER A 93 6.17 -9.63 -23.76
N GLY A 94 6.38 -8.35 -23.47
CA GLY A 94 6.13 -7.24 -24.39
C GLY A 94 4.67 -6.78 -24.44
N GLU A 95 3.74 -7.50 -23.81
CA GLU A 95 2.38 -6.99 -23.64
C GLU A 95 2.36 -5.70 -22.82
N ARG A 96 1.45 -4.80 -23.19
CA ARG A 96 1.34 -3.48 -22.58
C ARG A 96 0.33 -3.49 -21.42
N TRP A 97 0.76 -2.96 -20.29
CA TRP A 97 0.00 -2.90 -19.04
C TRP A 97 0.04 -1.49 -18.46
N LEU A 98 -0.98 -1.12 -17.71
CA LEU A 98 -1.00 0.09 -16.90
C LEU A 98 -0.60 -0.30 -15.48
N GLY A 99 0.57 0.13 -15.03
CA GLY A 99 1.05 -0.20 -13.68
C GLY A 99 0.92 0.97 -12.73
N LEU A 100 0.63 0.67 -11.47
CA LEU A 100 0.82 1.59 -10.35
C LEU A 100 2.22 1.38 -9.78
N PHE A 101 3.02 2.42 -9.70
CA PHE A 101 4.42 2.34 -9.29
C PHE A 101 4.73 3.29 -8.13
N ARG A 102 5.61 2.85 -7.24
CA ARG A 102 6.24 3.70 -6.22
C ARG A 102 7.45 4.41 -6.82
N GLU A 103 7.46 5.73 -6.79
CA GLU A 103 8.52 6.59 -7.33
C GLU A 103 8.77 7.79 -6.41
N GLN A 104 9.95 7.85 -5.81
CA GLN A 104 10.40 9.01 -5.01
C GLN A 104 9.37 9.47 -3.95
N GLY A 105 8.79 8.51 -3.21
CA GLY A 105 7.77 8.77 -2.18
C GLY A 105 6.38 9.14 -2.71
N ASN A 106 6.14 9.04 -4.02
CA ASN A 106 4.82 9.18 -4.62
C ASN A 106 4.42 7.87 -5.30
N THR A 107 3.13 7.75 -5.60
CA THR A 107 2.62 6.69 -6.47
C THR A 107 2.15 7.27 -7.80
N THR A 108 2.53 6.62 -8.90
CA THR A 108 2.23 7.08 -10.26
C THR A 108 1.68 5.93 -11.08
N LEU A 109 0.59 6.20 -11.80
CA LEU A 109 0.06 5.30 -12.80
C LEU A 109 0.77 5.57 -14.13
N LYS A 110 1.40 4.55 -14.74
CA LYS A 110 2.08 4.69 -16.04
C LYS A 110 1.98 3.44 -16.88
N TRP A 111 2.02 3.62 -18.20
CA TRP A 111 2.10 2.49 -19.12
C TRP A 111 3.47 1.82 -19.02
N THR A 112 3.48 0.50 -19.10
CA THR A 112 4.67 -0.32 -19.10
C THR A 112 4.50 -1.56 -19.99
N THR A 113 5.55 -2.35 -20.10
CA THR A 113 5.52 -3.70 -20.65
C THR A 113 6.00 -4.70 -19.62
N ILE A 114 5.36 -5.87 -19.57
CA ILE A 114 5.82 -6.98 -18.74
C ILE A 114 6.86 -7.82 -19.48
N ASP A 115 7.67 -8.53 -18.71
CA ASP A 115 8.55 -9.59 -19.18
C ASP A 115 8.27 -10.85 -18.36
N VAL A 116 7.86 -11.92 -19.04
CA VAL A 116 7.45 -13.20 -18.48
C VAL A 116 8.49 -14.24 -18.90
N LYS A 117 9.20 -14.81 -17.93
CA LYS A 117 10.32 -15.72 -18.19
C LYS A 117 10.21 -16.99 -17.35
N PRO A 118 10.59 -18.16 -17.89
CA PRO A 118 10.72 -19.34 -17.07
C PRO A 118 11.85 -19.16 -16.05
N ILE A 119 11.63 -19.67 -14.84
CA ILE A 119 12.65 -19.74 -13.79
C ILE A 119 13.57 -20.93 -14.11
N ARG A 120 14.89 -20.70 -14.10
CA ARG A 120 15.88 -21.69 -14.57
C ARG A 120 15.95 -22.94 -13.68
N GLU A 121 15.79 -22.75 -12.38
CA GLU A 121 15.82 -23.80 -11.36
C GLU A 121 14.55 -23.65 -10.52
N PRO A 122 13.40 -24.08 -11.06
CA PRO A 122 12.11 -23.89 -10.39
C PRO A 122 12.02 -24.81 -9.17
N ASP A 123 11.42 -24.29 -8.10
CA ASP A 123 10.99 -25.09 -6.95
C ASP A 123 9.47 -25.18 -6.98
N LEU A 124 8.77 -24.36 -6.19
CA LEU A 124 7.32 -24.22 -6.26
C LEU A 124 6.90 -23.43 -7.51
N MET A 125 7.53 -22.29 -7.76
CA MET A 125 7.19 -21.39 -8.88
C MET A 125 8.09 -21.65 -10.09
N ASP A 126 7.52 -21.56 -11.29
CA ASP A 126 8.22 -21.84 -12.55
C ASP A 126 8.31 -20.64 -13.51
N THR A 127 7.64 -19.54 -13.18
CA THR A 127 7.49 -18.36 -14.04
C THR A 127 7.72 -17.09 -13.26
N GLU A 128 8.62 -16.23 -13.75
CA GLU A 128 8.89 -14.90 -13.20
C GLU A 128 8.23 -13.83 -14.08
N VAL A 129 7.48 -12.93 -13.45
CA VAL A 129 6.93 -11.72 -14.06
C VAL A 129 7.71 -10.52 -13.55
N SER A 130 8.29 -9.77 -14.47
CA SER A 130 8.96 -8.50 -14.17
C SER A 130 8.43 -7.39 -15.04
N VAL A 131 8.71 -6.15 -14.63
CA VAL A 131 8.31 -4.95 -15.36
C VAL A 131 9.58 -4.28 -15.86
N ARG A 132 9.56 -3.85 -17.12
CA ARG A 132 10.71 -3.15 -17.70
C ARG A 132 10.98 -1.85 -16.92
N ASP A 133 12.24 -1.60 -16.59
CA ASP A 133 12.77 -0.36 -15.98
C ASP A 133 12.22 0.01 -14.59
N SER A 134 11.59 -0.94 -13.87
CA SER A 134 11.17 -0.69 -12.49
C SER A 134 10.95 -1.98 -11.70
N LYS A 135 11.44 -1.98 -10.46
CA LYS A 135 11.14 -3.01 -9.43
C LYS A 135 10.08 -2.55 -8.42
N THR A 136 9.43 -1.41 -8.69
CA THR A 136 8.57 -0.71 -7.73
C THR A 136 7.10 -0.71 -8.13
N ALA A 137 6.72 -1.60 -9.05
CA ALA A 137 5.31 -1.78 -9.41
C ALA A 137 4.57 -2.45 -8.24
N ILE A 138 3.52 -1.79 -7.75
CA ILE A 138 2.62 -2.31 -6.72
C ILE A 138 1.69 -3.35 -7.36
N PHE A 139 1.06 -3.00 -8.48
CA PHE A 139 0.25 -3.91 -9.30
C PHE A 139 0.13 -3.40 -10.75
N LEU A 140 -0.38 -4.27 -11.62
CA LEU A 140 -0.54 -4.05 -13.06
C LEU A 140 -1.98 -4.34 -13.49
N LEU A 141 -2.50 -3.50 -14.39
CA LEU A 141 -3.82 -3.63 -14.99
C LEU A 141 -3.75 -3.72 -16.51
N ARG A 142 -4.56 -4.60 -17.11
CA ARG A 142 -4.76 -4.69 -18.56
C ARG A 142 -6.26 -4.72 -18.87
N GLY A 143 -6.67 -4.09 -19.97
CA GLY A 143 -8.07 -4.04 -20.39
C GLY A 143 -8.87 -2.84 -19.87
N GLU A 144 -8.21 -1.88 -19.22
CA GLU A 144 -8.82 -0.61 -18.81
C GLU A 144 -8.30 0.57 -19.65
N SER A 145 -9.21 1.42 -20.12
CA SER A 145 -8.93 2.56 -21.01
C SER A 145 -9.30 3.93 -20.41
N ARG A 146 -10.10 3.94 -19.35
CA ARG A 146 -10.60 5.12 -18.64
C ARG A 146 -9.59 5.64 -17.63
N LEU A 147 -8.86 4.75 -16.96
CA LEU A 147 -7.75 5.14 -16.07
C LEU A 147 -6.65 5.85 -16.87
N LYS A 148 -6.21 7.00 -16.36
CA LYS A 148 -5.22 7.85 -17.03
C LYS A 148 -3.89 7.84 -16.28
N PRO A 149 -2.75 7.77 -17.01
CA PRO A 149 -1.44 7.96 -16.41
C PRO A 149 -1.33 9.27 -15.63
N GLY A 150 -0.50 9.26 -14.60
CA GLY A 150 -0.27 10.42 -13.73
C GLY A 150 -0.22 10.03 -12.27
N LYS A 151 0.00 11.02 -11.40
CA LYS A 151 0.04 10.84 -9.95
C LYS A 151 -1.28 10.27 -9.44
N ILE A 152 -1.17 9.39 -8.45
CA ILE A 152 -2.26 8.79 -7.69
C ILE A 152 -2.08 9.19 -6.22
N ASP A 153 -3.17 9.59 -5.58
CA ASP A 153 -3.20 9.84 -4.15
C ASP A 153 -3.30 8.48 -3.45
N THR A 154 -2.20 8.00 -2.89
CA THR A 154 -2.13 6.76 -2.11
C THR A 154 -2.17 7.10 -0.62
N MET A 155 -3.02 6.40 0.12
CA MET A 155 -3.19 6.55 1.57
C MET A 155 -2.52 5.41 2.35
N PHE A 156 -2.41 4.23 1.73
CA PHE A 156 -1.81 3.06 2.37
C PHE A 156 -1.15 2.16 1.32
N ASP A 157 -0.02 1.60 1.71
CA ASP A 157 0.74 0.61 0.96
C ASP A 157 1.32 -0.39 1.96
N ALA A 158 1.00 -1.68 1.80
CA ALA A 158 1.39 -2.71 2.76
C ALA A 158 2.91 -2.87 2.88
N GLU A 159 3.67 -2.53 1.84
CA GLU A 159 5.14 -2.60 1.90
C GLU A 159 5.73 -1.60 2.89
N ASP A 160 5.08 -0.44 3.07
CA ASP A 160 5.49 0.59 4.02
C ASP A 160 4.99 0.30 5.45
N HIS A 161 4.07 -0.68 5.60
CA HIS A 161 3.38 -1.02 6.85
C HIS A 161 3.20 -2.54 7.03
N PRO A 162 4.29 -3.32 7.09
CA PRO A 162 4.23 -4.80 7.13
C PRO A 162 3.54 -5.36 8.38
N GLU A 163 3.45 -4.58 9.45
CA GLU A 163 2.77 -4.92 10.70
C GLU A 163 1.26 -4.64 10.70
N PHE A 164 0.75 -3.97 9.66
CA PHE A 164 -0.66 -3.62 9.57
C PHE A 164 -1.53 -4.87 9.44
N THR A 165 -2.58 -4.93 10.25
CA THR A 165 -3.61 -5.96 10.21
C THR A 165 -4.98 -5.30 10.21
N ILE A 166 -5.92 -5.89 9.48
CA ILE A 166 -7.31 -5.45 9.52
C ILE A 166 -7.88 -5.92 10.86
N ASP A 167 -8.43 -5.00 11.65
CA ASP A 167 -8.90 -5.28 13.00
C ASP A 167 -10.36 -5.77 13.04
N ASP A 168 -10.83 -6.11 14.24
CA ASP A 168 -12.18 -6.58 14.55
C ASP A 168 -13.20 -5.44 14.76
N CYS A 169 -12.99 -4.31 14.09
CA CYS A 169 -13.72 -3.06 14.27
C CYS A 169 -13.59 -2.41 15.67
N SER A 170 -12.62 -2.83 16.51
CA SER A 170 -12.32 -2.19 17.79
C SER A 170 -11.19 -1.14 17.74
N ASP A 171 -10.29 -1.23 16.77
CA ASP A 171 -9.10 -0.38 16.60
C ASP A 171 -9.25 0.64 15.44
N PRO A 172 -9.17 1.96 15.71
CA PRO A 172 -9.31 2.97 14.67
C PRO A 172 -8.16 2.99 13.66
N ARG A 173 -7.04 2.28 13.86
CA ARG A 173 -5.89 2.26 12.93
C ARG A 173 -6.24 1.76 11.53
N SER A 174 -7.32 1.00 11.38
CA SER A 174 -7.83 0.52 10.09
C SER A 174 -8.67 1.54 9.31
N SER A 175 -8.51 2.82 9.66
CA SER A 175 -9.28 3.91 9.08
C SER A 175 -8.44 4.78 8.16
N PHE A 176 -9.06 5.20 7.06
CA PHE A 176 -8.46 5.99 6.00
C PHE A 176 -9.18 7.32 5.88
N ARG A 177 -8.39 8.37 5.59
CA ARG A 177 -8.93 9.70 5.32
C ARG A 177 -8.48 10.16 3.95
N ILE A 178 -9.43 10.45 3.07
CA ILE A 178 -9.19 11.13 1.80
C ILE A 178 -10.10 12.35 1.69
N ARG A 179 -9.47 13.49 1.39
CA ARG A 179 -10.14 14.80 1.24
C ARG A 179 -11.15 15.14 2.36
N GLY A 180 -10.80 14.80 3.59
CA GLY A 180 -11.59 15.10 4.79
C GLY A 180 -12.72 14.11 5.10
N SER A 181 -13.01 13.17 4.21
CA SER A 181 -13.96 12.08 4.45
C SER A 181 -13.26 10.87 5.09
N PHE A 182 -14.01 10.09 5.85
CA PHE A 182 -13.49 8.98 6.65
C PHE A 182 -14.07 7.66 6.19
N TRP A 183 -13.21 6.64 6.10
CA TRP A 183 -13.59 5.27 5.81
C TRP A 183 -12.90 4.34 6.79
N ARG A 184 -13.57 3.27 7.18
CA ARG A 184 -12.99 2.24 8.03
C ARG A 184 -13.16 0.88 7.37
N LEU A 185 -12.06 0.16 7.22
CA LEU A 185 -12.05 -1.22 6.76
C LEU A 185 -11.85 -2.11 7.98
N CYS A 186 -12.81 -2.95 8.33
CA CYS A 186 -12.67 -3.81 9.50
C CYS A 186 -13.44 -5.11 9.33
N ILE A 187 -13.17 -6.09 10.18
CA ILE A 187 -13.78 -7.42 10.12
C ILE A 187 -14.78 -7.55 11.27
N GLU A 188 -16.03 -7.86 10.97
CA GLU A 188 -16.99 -8.26 11.99
C GLU A 188 -16.98 -9.78 12.18
N ASN A 189 -17.25 -10.21 13.41
CA ASN A 189 -17.24 -11.62 13.83
C ASN A 189 -15.94 -12.36 13.53
N SER A 190 -14.80 -11.66 13.53
CA SER A 190 -13.49 -12.32 13.47
C SER A 190 -13.22 -13.15 14.71
N TYR A 191 -12.42 -14.20 14.56
CA TYR A 191 -11.68 -14.77 15.69
C TYR A 191 -10.58 -13.77 16.08
N GLY A 192 -10.26 -13.67 17.38
CA GLY A 192 -9.48 -12.57 17.97
C GLY A 192 -8.29 -12.07 17.13
N ASN A 193 -8.03 -10.76 17.20
CA ASN A 193 -7.02 -10.04 16.40
C ASN A 193 -7.28 -10.00 14.88
N GLY A 194 -8.55 -9.98 14.44
CA GLY A 194 -8.89 -9.74 13.03
C GLY A 194 -8.66 -10.91 12.08
N PHE A 195 -8.62 -12.15 12.58
CA PHE A 195 -8.58 -13.33 11.73
C PHE A 195 -10.00 -13.73 11.32
N PRO A 196 -10.32 -13.83 10.02
CA PRO A 196 -11.66 -14.23 9.62
C PRO A 196 -11.93 -15.67 10.03
N SER A 197 -13.16 -15.92 10.46
CA SER A 197 -13.66 -17.20 10.96
C SER A 197 -15.09 -17.40 10.44
N LYS A 198 -15.79 -18.42 10.92
CA LYS A 198 -17.18 -18.65 10.52
C LYS A 198 -18.02 -17.40 10.80
N ASP A 199 -18.85 -17.02 9.81
CA ASP A 199 -19.73 -15.84 9.84
C ASP A 199 -19.01 -14.49 9.85
N SER A 200 -17.69 -14.46 9.62
CA SER A 200 -16.95 -13.21 9.48
C SER A 200 -17.28 -12.48 8.18
N SER A 201 -17.27 -11.15 8.25
CA SER A 201 -17.49 -10.26 7.11
C SER A 201 -16.48 -9.12 7.09
N LEU A 202 -15.90 -8.85 5.92
CA LEU A 202 -15.06 -7.68 5.71
C LEU A 202 -15.95 -6.51 5.33
N LEU A 203 -15.93 -5.47 6.15
CA LEU A 203 -16.82 -4.32 6.01
C LEU A 203 -16.04 -3.06 5.69
N LEU A 204 -16.62 -2.27 4.79
CA LEU A 204 -16.26 -0.88 4.59
C LEU A 204 -17.35 0.01 5.19
N LYS A 205 -16.98 0.80 6.20
CA LYS A 205 -17.88 1.72 6.90
C LYS A 205 -17.51 3.16 6.60
N ALA A 206 -18.51 4.01 6.40
CA ALA A 206 -18.34 5.45 6.24
C ALA A 206 -19.39 6.18 7.09
N PRO A 207 -19.07 7.34 7.70
CA PRO A 207 -20.05 8.10 8.48
C PRO A 207 -21.31 8.43 7.68
N GLY A 208 -22.48 8.17 8.25
CA GLY A 208 -23.77 8.49 7.64
C GLY A 208 -24.18 7.61 6.47
N SER A 209 -23.47 6.51 6.19
CA SER A 209 -23.82 5.53 5.16
C SER A 209 -23.97 4.14 5.76
N ASP A 210 -24.76 3.29 5.11
CA ASP A 210 -24.81 1.87 5.47
C ASP A 210 -23.45 1.19 5.15
N PRO A 211 -23.01 0.22 5.97
CA PRO A 211 -21.80 -0.55 5.69
C PRO A 211 -21.91 -1.31 4.36
N VAL A 212 -20.78 -1.40 3.65
CA VAL A 212 -20.64 -2.25 2.46
C VAL A 212 -19.92 -3.52 2.86
N VAL A 213 -20.52 -4.68 2.56
CA VAL A 213 -19.88 -5.99 2.76
C VAL A 213 -19.02 -6.31 1.54
N LEU A 214 -17.69 -6.21 1.68
CA LEU A 214 -16.77 -6.48 0.57
C LEU A 214 -16.63 -7.98 0.30
N THR A 215 -16.47 -8.79 1.34
CA THR A 215 -16.40 -10.26 1.28
C THR A 215 -16.90 -10.86 2.59
N ALA A 216 -17.28 -12.13 2.59
CA ALA A 216 -17.75 -12.85 3.78
C ALA A 216 -17.40 -14.34 3.72
N VAL A 217 -17.31 -14.98 4.88
CA VAL A 217 -17.05 -16.43 5.04
C VAL A 217 -18.13 -17.07 5.92
N PRO A 218 -19.39 -17.18 5.44
CA PRO A 218 -20.51 -17.68 6.24
C PRO A 218 -20.33 -19.12 6.74
N ASN A 219 -19.61 -19.94 5.97
CA ASN A 219 -19.33 -21.33 6.34
C ASN A 219 -17.94 -21.50 6.99
N GLY A 220 -17.25 -20.40 7.28
CA GLY A 220 -15.84 -20.40 7.66
C GLY A 220 -14.90 -20.54 6.47
N CYS A 221 -13.62 -20.70 6.77
CA CYS A 221 -12.52 -20.76 5.82
C CYS A 221 -11.42 -21.69 6.37
N ASN A 222 -10.45 -22.05 5.53
CA ASN A 222 -9.30 -22.85 5.97
C ASN A 222 -8.06 -21.97 6.07
N ASP A 223 -7.79 -21.42 7.24
CA ASP A 223 -6.67 -20.49 7.49
C ASP A 223 -6.70 -19.28 6.54
N CYS A 224 -7.86 -18.65 6.38
CA CYS A 224 -7.96 -17.43 5.60
C CYS A 224 -7.26 -16.26 6.30
N SER A 225 -6.67 -15.39 5.48
CA SER A 225 -5.97 -14.20 5.95
C SER A 225 -6.28 -13.07 5.00
N TRP A 226 -7.28 -12.25 5.36
CA TRP A 226 -7.57 -11.05 4.59
C TRP A 226 -6.52 -10.00 4.89
N LYS A 227 -5.85 -9.51 3.85
CA LYS A 227 -4.77 -8.53 3.99
C LYS A 227 -5.04 -7.33 3.09
N LEU A 228 -4.96 -6.15 3.68
CA LEU A 228 -4.98 -4.93 2.90
C LEU A 228 -3.62 -4.77 2.22
N LEU A 229 -3.61 -4.65 0.89
CA LEU A 229 -2.38 -4.50 0.11
C LEU A 229 -2.13 -3.03 -0.26
N TRP A 230 -3.18 -2.30 -0.63
CA TRP A 230 -3.07 -0.90 -1.03
C TRP A 230 -4.40 -0.15 -0.90
N VAL A 231 -4.34 1.15 -0.61
CA VAL A 231 -5.48 2.08 -0.66
C VAL A 231 -5.08 3.38 -1.33
N GLY A 232 -5.86 3.84 -2.30
CA GLY A 232 -5.67 5.11 -2.97
C GLY A 232 -6.83 5.48 -3.88
N ASP A 233 -6.75 6.64 -4.52
CA ASP A 233 -7.76 7.15 -5.45
C ASP A 233 -7.33 6.88 -6.90
N LEU A 234 -7.58 5.67 -7.38
CA LEU A 234 -7.02 5.16 -8.63
C LEU A 234 -7.63 5.86 -9.85
N ASP A 235 -8.94 6.14 -9.81
CA ASP A 235 -9.68 6.77 -10.89
C ASP A 235 -9.97 8.26 -10.70
N ARG A 236 -9.50 8.84 -9.58
CA ARG A 236 -9.53 10.27 -9.26
C ARG A 236 -10.94 10.78 -8.95
N ASP A 237 -11.77 9.93 -8.37
CA ASP A 237 -13.14 10.26 -7.97
C ASP A 237 -13.24 10.85 -6.54
N SER A 238 -12.10 11.03 -5.85
CA SER A 238 -11.99 11.50 -4.46
C SER A 238 -12.37 10.49 -3.39
N ARG A 239 -12.55 9.21 -3.74
CA ARG A 239 -12.92 8.15 -2.80
C ARG A 239 -11.82 7.08 -2.80
N PRO A 240 -11.68 6.33 -1.70
CA PRO A 240 -10.65 5.31 -1.62
C PRO A 240 -11.07 4.07 -2.40
N ASP A 241 -10.20 3.60 -3.27
CA ASP A 241 -10.20 2.27 -3.85
C ASP A 241 -9.30 1.35 -3.04
N PHE A 242 -9.61 0.06 -3.05
CA PHE A 242 -8.95 -0.91 -2.18
C PHE A 242 -8.42 -2.08 -2.99
N LEU A 243 -7.14 -2.40 -2.81
CA LEU A 243 -6.59 -3.68 -3.20
C LEU A 243 -6.43 -4.54 -1.95
N ILE A 244 -7.16 -5.65 -1.91
CA ILE A 244 -7.24 -6.53 -0.74
C ILE A 244 -6.99 -7.95 -1.21
N ASP A 245 -6.09 -8.65 -0.52
CA ASP A 245 -6.01 -10.10 -0.61
C ASP A 245 -7.18 -10.70 0.18
N VAL A 246 -8.15 -11.28 -0.51
CA VAL A 246 -9.37 -11.86 0.09
C VAL A 246 -9.30 -13.39 0.19
N SER A 247 -8.10 -13.96 0.11
CA SER A 247 -7.84 -15.40 0.15
C SER A 247 -8.60 -16.11 1.26
N SER A 248 -9.31 -17.18 0.88
CA SER A 248 -10.10 -17.99 1.80
C SER A 248 -9.42 -19.31 2.21
N HIS A 249 -8.18 -19.54 1.76
CA HIS A 249 -7.44 -20.78 1.99
C HIS A 249 -5.92 -20.53 2.15
N TYR A 250 -5.23 -21.28 3.02
CA TYR A 250 -3.79 -21.08 3.32
C TYR A 250 -2.85 -21.12 2.11
N ASN A 251 -3.21 -21.87 1.07
CA ASN A 251 -2.40 -22.02 -0.14
C ASN A 251 -2.99 -21.25 -1.33
N SER A 252 -3.85 -20.26 -1.08
CA SER A 252 -4.42 -19.41 -2.10
C SER A 252 -3.95 -17.97 -1.92
N TYR A 253 -3.81 -17.28 -3.04
CA TYR A 253 -3.56 -15.85 -3.10
C TYR A 253 -4.58 -15.21 -4.03
N GLU A 254 -5.48 -14.38 -3.50
CA GLU A 254 -6.60 -13.80 -4.24
C GLU A 254 -6.70 -12.28 -4.08
N PRO A 255 -5.70 -11.51 -4.55
CA PRO A 255 -5.79 -10.06 -4.61
C PRO A 255 -6.94 -9.61 -5.47
N THR A 256 -7.72 -8.70 -4.91
CA THR A 256 -8.93 -8.18 -5.52
C THR A 256 -8.97 -6.67 -5.36
N LEU A 257 -9.12 -5.97 -6.49
CA LEU A 257 -9.22 -4.53 -6.58
C LEU A 257 -10.70 -4.12 -6.62
N PHE A 258 -11.14 -3.37 -5.61
CA PHE A 258 -12.48 -2.82 -5.47
C PHE A 258 -12.46 -1.33 -5.83
N LEU A 259 -13.28 -0.92 -6.80
CA LEU A 259 -13.30 0.45 -7.33
C LEU A 259 -14.52 1.22 -6.82
N SER A 260 -14.28 2.29 -6.07
CA SER A 260 -15.29 3.09 -5.38
C SER A 260 -16.32 3.75 -6.31
N SER A 261 -15.89 4.24 -7.48
CA SER A 261 -16.76 4.80 -8.52
C SER A 261 -17.78 3.80 -9.11
N LYS A 262 -17.57 2.50 -8.87
CA LYS A 262 -18.49 1.42 -9.24
C LYS A 262 -19.18 0.80 -8.03
N ASN A 263 -19.42 1.58 -6.98
CA ASN A 263 -19.97 1.09 -5.71
C ASN A 263 -19.15 -0.05 -5.14
N TYR A 264 -17.82 0.08 -5.20
CA TYR A 264 -16.86 -0.92 -4.77
C TYR A 264 -16.95 -2.26 -5.52
N ALA A 265 -17.60 -2.34 -6.68
CA ALA A 265 -17.63 -3.58 -7.45
C ALA A 265 -16.22 -4.14 -7.70
N VAL A 266 -16.12 -5.48 -7.77
CA VAL A 266 -14.87 -6.16 -8.13
C VAL A 266 -14.43 -5.70 -9.51
N PHE A 267 -13.35 -4.94 -9.55
CA PHE A 267 -12.88 -4.27 -10.75
C PHE A 267 -11.84 -5.11 -11.50
N ALA A 268 -10.92 -5.70 -10.75
CA ALA A 268 -9.94 -6.66 -11.25
C ALA A 268 -9.58 -7.64 -10.13
N SER A 269 -9.21 -8.86 -10.47
CA SER A 269 -8.79 -9.89 -9.51
C SER A 269 -7.73 -10.77 -10.12
N PHE A 270 -6.83 -11.27 -9.28
CA PHE A 270 -5.81 -12.26 -9.60
C PHE A 270 -6.03 -13.47 -8.70
N ARG A 271 -5.67 -14.66 -9.17
CA ARG A 271 -5.72 -15.88 -8.36
C ARG A 271 -4.44 -16.69 -8.58
N GLY A 272 -3.71 -16.89 -7.49
CA GLY A 272 -2.62 -17.83 -7.38
C GLY A 272 -2.96 -18.95 -6.38
N VAL A 273 -2.27 -20.07 -6.52
CA VAL A 273 -2.27 -21.24 -5.66
C VAL A 273 -0.84 -21.63 -5.33
N GLY A 274 -0.61 -22.34 -4.22
CA GLY A 274 0.72 -22.87 -3.89
C GLY A 274 1.73 -21.82 -3.39
N CYS A 275 1.24 -20.73 -2.80
CA CYS A 275 2.06 -19.66 -2.22
C CYS A 275 2.71 -20.04 -0.88
#